data_AF-A0A7V8ZTY1-F1
#
_entry.id   AF-A0A7V8ZTY1-F1
#
_cell.length_a   1.000
_cell.length_b   1.000
_cell.length_c   1.000
_cell.angle_alpha   90.00
_cell.angle_beta   90.00
_cell.angle_gamma   90.00
#
_symmetry.space_group_name_H-M   'P 1'
#
loop_
_entity.id
_entity.type
_entity.pdbx_description
1 polymer ?
#
loop_
_entity_poly.entity_id
_entity_poly.type
_entity_poly.pdbx_seq_one_letter_code
_entity_poly.pdbx_strand_id
1 'polypeptide(L)'
;MTSLVTLLLAGLLFLALLMVAVWLLSVRLRNAGIVDVAWSAAFTPVAALYTWQADGWWPRNLLLLAMVALWSLRLATHLYARVAADHPREDSR
;
A
#
# COMPACT_ATOMS: atom_id res chain seq x y z
N MET A 1 14.31 10.12 -18.27
CA MET A 1 14.68 8.76 -17.82
C MET A 1 15.12 8.86 -16.36
N THR A 2 14.23 8.56 -15.42
CA THR A 2 14.60 8.44 -14.00
C THR A 2 15.41 7.15 -13.82
N SER A 3 16.51 7.22 -13.08
CA SER A 3 17.32 6.02 -12.86
C SER A 3 16.52 4.97 -12.06
N LEU A 4 16.76 3.69 -12.30
CA LEU A 4 16.15 2.60 -11.54
C LEU A 4 16.34 2.80 -10.03
N VAL A 5 17.55 3.19 -9.62
CA VAL A 5 17.88 3.46 -8.22
C VAL A 5 17.02 4.59 -7.66
N THR A 6 16.83 5.67 -8.41
CA THR A 6 15.94 6.78 -8.02
C THR A 6 14.51 6.31 -7.81
N LEU A 7 14.00 5.46 -8.70
CA LEU A 7 12.64 4.94 -8.60
C LEU A 7 12.46 4.05 -7.36
N LEU A 8 13.42 3.16 -7.10
CA LEU A 8 13.43 2.29 -5.93
C LEU A 8 13.52 3.10 -4.62
N LEU A 9 14.38 4.13 -4.58
CA LEU A 9 14.51 5.00 -3.41
C LEU A 9 13.24 5.84 -3.17
N ALA A 10 12.59 6.31 -4.24
CA ALA A 10 11.33 7.04 -4.12
C ALA A 10 10.21 6.15 -3.55
N GLY A 11 10.09 4.90 -4.04
CA GLY A 11 9.14 3.92 -3.51
C GLY A 11 9.43 3.55 -2.06
N LEU A 12 10.71 3.31 -1.72
CA LEU A 12 11.15 3.01 -0.35
C LEU A 12 10.82 4.16 0.60
N LEU A 13 11.16 5.39 0.23
CA LEU A 13 10.90 6.58 1.05
C LEU A 13 9.40 6.77 1.27
N PHE A 14 8.59 6.65 0.20
CA PHE A 14 7.14 6.73 0.29
C PHE A 14 6.57 5.68 1.25
N LEU A 15 6.97 4.41 1.09
CA LEU A 15 6.51 3.30 1.93
C LEU A 15 6.96 3.46 3.39
N ALA A 16 8.20 3.88 3.63
CA ALA A 16 8.72 4.10 4.97
C ALA A 16 7.92 5.19 5.70
N LEU A 17 7.68 6.33 5.05
CA LEU A 17 6.89 7.42 5.62
C LEU A 17 5.45 7.00 5.88
N LEU A 18 4.82 6.30 4.92
CA LEU A 18 3.47 5.78 5.07
C LEU A 18 3.37 4.80 6.26
N MET A 19 4.28 3.84 6.35
CA MET A 19 4.27 2.83 7.41
C MET A 19 4.56 3.43 8.79
N VAL A 20 5.45 4.43 8.89
CA VAL A 20 5.66 5.17 10.14
C VAL A 20 4.39 5.92 10.56
N ALA A 21 3.72 6.60 9.63
CA ALA A 21 2.47 7.30 9.92
C ALA A 21 1.36 6.33 10.38
N VAL A 22 1.23 5.18 9.71
CA VAL A 22 0.25 4.15 10.06
C VAL A 22 0.58 3.51 11.40
N TRP A 23 1.86 3.27 11.70
CA TRP A 23 2.28 2.74 13.00
C TRP A 23 1.94 3.71 14.15
N LEU A 24 2.19 5.01 13.96
CA LEU A 24 1.77 6.02 14.95
C LEU A 24 0.24 6.00 15.16
N LEU A 25 -0.52 5.84 14.07
CA LEU A 25 -1.96 5.70 14.14
C LEU A 25 -2.40 4.40 14.84
N SER A 26 -1.72 3.28 14.58
CA SER A 26 -2.04 1.99 15.19
C SER A 26 -1.79 2.00 16.70
N VAL A 27 -0.72 2.65 17.15
CA VAL A 27 -0.42 2.87 18.58
C VAL A 27 -1.52 3.73 19.23
N ARG A 28 -1.95 4.81 18.56
CA ARG A 28 -3.02 5.68 19.07
C ARG A 28 -4.37 4.96 19.17
N LEU A 29 -4.69 4.13 18.16
CA LEU A 29 -5.95 3.38 18.10
C LEU A 29 -5.92 2.07 18.90
N ARG A 30 -4.74 1.68 19.41
CA ARG A 30 -4.50 0.38 20.07
C ARG A 30 -5.02 -0.77 19.21
N ASN A 31 -4.69 -0.72 17.93
CA ASN A 31 -5.12 -1.71 16.93
C ASN A 31 -4.05 -1.82 15.84
N ALA A 32 -3.15 -2.79 15.98
CA ALA A 32 -2.11 -3.15 15.03
C ALA A 32 -2.68 -3.75 13.73
N GLY A 33 -3.93 -4.24 13.72
CA GLY A 33 -4.58 -4.78 12.52
C GLY A 33 -4.70 -3.77 11.37
N ILE A 34 -4.67 -2.46 11.67
CA ILE A 34 -4.69 -1.39 10.67
C ILE A 34 -3.42 -1.40 9.81
N VAL A 35 -2.30 -1.91 10.33
CA VAL A 35 -1.04 -2.02 9.58
C VAL A 35 -1.21 -2.94 8.36
N ASP A 36 -1.93 -4.07 8.51
CA ASP A 36 -2.19 -5.00 7.41
C ASP A 36 -3.04 -4.34 6.30
N VAL A 37 -4.05 -3.55 6.71
CA VAL A 37 -4.91 -2.79 5.78
C VAL A 37 -4.07 -1.81 4.99
N ALA A 38 -3.27 -1.00 5.68
CA ALA A 38 -2.44 0.00 5.02
C ALA A 38 -1.37 -0.62 4.12
N TRP A 39 -0.74 -1.71 4.56
CA TRP A 39 0.27 -2.42 3.78
C TRP A 39 -0.32 -2.94 2.47
N SER A 40 -1.49 -3.59 2.53
CA SER A 40 -2.16 -4.06 1.31
C SER A 40 -2.61 -2.91 0.40
N ALA A 41 -3.07 -1.79 0.95
CA ALA A 41 -3.48 -0.60 0.18
C ALA A 41 -2.29 0.13 -0.48
N ALA A 42 -1.11 0.10 0.13
CA ALA A 42 0.07 0.84 -0.32
C ALA A 42 0.61 0.42 -1.70
N PHE A 43 0.29 -0.80 -2.15
CA PHE A 43 0.72 -1.29 -3.46
C PHE A 43 0.14 -0.48 -4.62
N THR A 44 -1.10 -0.02 -4.53
CA THR A 44 -1.74 0.80 -5.57
C THR A 44 -0.98 2.10 -5.86
N PRO A 45 -0.71 2.99 -4.89
CA PRO A 45 0.03 4.23 -5.14
C PRO A 45 1.49 3.98 -5.57
N VAL A 46 2.16 2.94 -5.07
CA VAL A 46 3.51 2.58 -5.53
C VAL A 46 3.51 2.12 -6.99
N ALA A 47 2.56 1.27 -7.37
CA ALA A 47 2.40 0.83 -8.76
C ALA A 47 2.07 2.02 -9.69
N ALA A 48 1.26 2.98 -9.23
CA ALA A 48 0.95 4.20 -9.98
C ALA A 48 2.20 5.07 -10.17
N LEU A 49 2.99 5.29 -9.10
CA LEU A 49 4.28 6.00 -9.15
C LEU A 49 5.22 5.37 -10.18
N TYR A 50 5.34 4.04 -10.16
CA TYR A 50 6.22 3.32 -11.08
C TYR A 50 5.71 3.34 -12.51
N THR A 51 4.40 3.22 -12.72
CA THR A 51 3.80 3.30 -14.05
C THR A 51 4.03 4.66 -14.70
N TRP A 52 3.95 5.73 -13.92
CA TRP A 52 4.13 7.10 -14.40
C TRP A 52 5.59 7.43 -14.74
N GLN A 53 6.54 6.86 -14.00
CA GLN A 53 7.97 7.20 -14.13
C GLN A 53 8.79 6.16 -14.88
N ALA A 54 8.28 4.94 -15.08
CA ALA A 54 8.98 3.89 -15.80
C ALA A 54 8.96 4.16 -17.30
N ASP A 55 10.14 4.09 -17.92
CA ASP A 55 10.28 4.10 -19.37
C ASP A 55 9.78 2.76 -19.97
N GLY A 56 9.35 2.79 -21.23
CA GLY A 56 9.00 1.59 -22.01
C GLY A 56 7.56 1.55 -22.51
N TRP A 57 7.08 0.33 -22.82
CA TRP A 57 5.78 0.12 -23.45
C TRP A 57 4.62 0.36 -22.48
N TRP A 58 3.96 1.50 -22.65
CA TRP A 58 2.88 2.00 -21.79
C TRP A 58 1.73 1.02 -21.54
N PRO A 59 1.19 0.31 -22.55
CA PRO A 59 0.10 -0.65 -22.34
C PRO A 59 0.43 -1.75 -21.33
N ARG A 60 1.67 -2.24 -21.29
CA ARG A 60 2.10 -3.22 -20.28
C ARG A 60 2.14 -2.60 -18.89
N ASN A 61 2.64 -1.38 -18.76
CA ASN A 61 2.71 -0.72 -17.45
C ASN A 61 1.29 -0.46 -16.91
N LEU A 62 0.35 -0.05 -17.77
CA LEU A 62 -1.06 0.09 -17.42
C LEU A 62 -1.72 -1.24 -17.04
N LEU A 63 -1.42 -2.32 -17.75
CA LEU A 63 -1.91 -3.66 -17.40
C LEU A 63 -1.42 -4.07 -16.01
N LEU A 64 -0.13 -3.88 -15.71
CA LEU A 64 0.42 -4.16 -14.40
C LEU A 64 -0.21 -3.29 -13.30
N LEU A 65 -0.40 -2.00 -13.56
CA LEU A 65 -1.10 -1.10 -12.63
C LEU A 65 -2.51 -1.59 -12.36
N ALA A 66 -3.27 -1.95 -13.39
CA ALA A 66 -4.64 -2.45 -13.24
C ALA A 66 -4.69 -3.74 -12.42
N MET A 67 -3.80 -4.71 -12.72
CA MET A 67 -3.72 -5.97 -11.98
C MET A 67 -3.38 -5.75 -10.51
N VAL A 68 -2.36 -4.92 -10.23
CA VAL A 68 -1.93 -4.62 -8.86
C VAL A 68 -3.01 -3.83 -8.12
N ALA A 69 -3.61 -2.82 -8.74
CA ALA A 69 -4.66 -2.01 -8.12
C ALA A 69 -5.90 -2.84 -7.78
N LEU A 70 -6.37 -3.67 -8.72
CA LEU A 70 -7.53 -4.55 -8.48
C LEU A 70 -7.27 -5.50 -7.31
N TRP A 71 -6.09 -6.13 -7.27
CA TRP A 71 -5.71 -7.02 -6.17
C TRP A 71 -5.57 -6.27 -4.84
N SER A 72 -4.80 -5.18 -4.84
CA SER A 72 -4.46 -4.37 -3.66
C SER A 72 -5.71 -3.79 -3.02
N LEU A 73 -6.59 -3.17 -3.81
CA LEU A 73 -7.82 -2.57 -3.31
C LEU A 73 -8.80 -3.63 -2.80
N ARG A 74 -8.94 -4.76 -3.50
CA ARG A 74 -9.78 -5.88 -3.04
C ARG A 74 -9.30 -6.44 -1.70
N LEU A 75 -7.99 -6.61 -1.53
CA LEU A 75 -7.42 -7.12 -0.29
C LEU A 75 -7.57 -6.09 0.84
N ALA A 76 -7.25 -4.82 0.57
CA ALA A 76 -7.37 -3.74 1.53
C ALA A 76 -8.80 -3.56 2.03
N THR A 77 -9.80 -3.61 1.15
CA THR A 77 -11.21 -3.51 1.56
C THR A 77 -11.65 -4.70 2.40
N HIS A 78 -11.22 -5.91 2.07
CA HIS A 78 -11.50 -7.10 2.86
C HIS A 78 -10.87 -7.02 4.27
N LEU A 79 -9.60 -6.61 4.37
CA LEU A 79 -8.91 -6.45 5.65
C LEU A 79 -9.51 -5.30 6.47
N TYR A 80 -9.87 -4.18 5.83
CA TYR A 80 -10.51 -3.06 6.49
C TYR A 80 -11.85 -3.47 7.10
N ALA A 81 -12.69 -4.18 6.34
CA ALA A 81 -13.98 -4.67 6.83
C ALA A 81 -13.81 -5.59 8.04
N ARG A 82 -12.80 -6.47 8.03
CA ARG A 82 -12.48 -7.35 9.17
C ARG A 82 -12.06 -6.54 10.40
N VAL A 83 -11.04 -5.70 10.26
CA VAL A 83 -10.48 -4.90 11.37
C VAL A 83 -11.51 -3.93 11.95
N ALA A 84 -12.37 -3.35 11.11
CA ALA A 84 -13.43 -2.46 11.55
C ALA A 84 -14.55 -3.18 12.31
N ALA A 85 -14.86 -4.44 11.94
CA ALA A 85 -15.86 -5.24 12.63
C ALA A 85 -15.40 -5.68 14.04
N ASP A 86 -14.10 -5.93 14.21
CA ASP A 86 -13.55 -6.39 15.49
C ASP A 86 -13.30 -5.25 16.49
N HIS A 87 -13.06 -4.02 16.01
CA HIS A 87 -12.79 -2.86 16.86
C HIS A 87 -13.97 -2.55 17.81
N PRO A 88 -13.75 -2.35 19.13
CA PRO A 88 -12.47 -2.04 19.79
C PRO A 88 -11.67 -3.25 20.28
N ARG A 89 -12.12 -4.48 20.04
CA ARG A 89 -11.33 -5.67 20.35
C ARG A 89 -10.29 -5.85 19.26
N GLU A 90 -9.05 -6.10 19.67
CA GLU A 90 -8.00 -6.45 18.74
C GLU A 90 -8.08 -7.96 18.46
N ASP A 91 -7.95 -8.36 17.19
CA ASP A 91 -7.91 -9.77 16.80
C ASP A 91 -6.75 -10.45 17.56
N SER A 92 -7.05 -11.50 18.32
CA SER A 92 -6.13 -12.09 19.31
C SER A 92 -5.08 -13.02 18.70
N ARG A 93 -4.62 -12.71 17.49
CA ARG A 93 -3.69 -13.53 16.70
C ARG A 93 -2.40 -13.88 17.44
#